data_AF-A0A3B8HLM3-F1
#
_entry.id   AF-A0A3B8HLM3-F1
#
_cell.length_a   1.000
_cell.length_b   1.000
_cell.length_c   1.000
_cell.angle_alpha   90.00
_cell.angle_beta   90.00
_cell.angle_gamma   90.00
#
_symmetry.space_group_name_H-M   'P 1'
#
loop_
_entity.id
_entity.type
_entity.pdbx_description
1 polymer ?
#
loop_
_entity_poly.entity_id
_entity_poly.type
_entity_poly.pdbx_seq_one_letter_code
_entity_poly.pdbx_strand_id
1 'polypeptide(L)'
;MDIEDIYSLLPDFQCPAGCIHCCRNFGVASRTQVEDDRIREYLRAQGREPLPTQGTACPYVCDQGCTIYPVRPLICRLYGTSPNYQCVMGVRPLRILHEDEEAEIFQYYYDYFA
;
A
#
# COMPACT_ATOMS: atom_id res chain seq x y z
N MET A 1 6.40 5.42 -18.45
CA MET A 1 5.40 5.08 -17.43
C MET A 1 5.93 5.61 -16.11
N ASP A 2 5.19 6.50 -15.47
CA ASP A 2 5.44 6.89 -14.08
C ASP A 2 4.72 5.91 -13.14
N ILE A 3 5.12 5.87 -11.88
CA ILE A 3 4.51 4.99 -10.88
C ILE A 3 3.03 5.36 -10.62
N GLU A 4 2.67 6.64 -10.82
CA GLU A 4 1.28 7.10 -10.79
C GLU A 4 0.42 6.50 -11.90
N ASP A 5 1.01 6.21 -13.07
CA ASP A 5 0.30 5.52 -14.16
C ASP A 5 -0.12 4.12 -13.69
N ILE A 6 0.76 3.41 -12.97
CA ILE A 6 0.47 2.09 -12.41
C ILE A 6 -0.60 2.19 -11.31
N TYR A 7 -0.49 3.17 -10.42
CA TYR A 7 -1.48 3.34 -9.35
C TYR A 7 -2.88 3.63 -9.87
N SER A 8 -2.97 4.30 -11.02
CA SER A 8 -4.25 4.62 -11.68
C SER A 8 -4.95 3.40 -12.28
N LEU A 9 -4.25 2.26 -12.41
CA LEU A 9 -4.86 0.99 -12.83
C LEU A 9 -5.64 0.30 -11.70
N LEU A 10 -5.39 0.68 -10.44
CA LEU A 10 -6.02 0.06 -9.29
C LEU A 10 -7.44 0.60 -9.05
N PRO A 11 -8.40 -0.26 -8.64
CA PRO A 11 -9.70 0.19 -8.17
C PRO A 11 -9.62 1.13 -6.98
N ASP A 12 -10.57 2.07 -6.92
CA ASP A 12 -10.70 2.97 -5.78
C ASP A 12 -11.07 2.19 -4.50
N PHE A 13 -10.12 2.14 -3.56
CA PHE A 13 -10.29 1.49 -2.27
C PHE A 13 -9.75 2.36 -1.14
N GLN A 14 -10.55 2.47 -0.08
CA GLN A 14 -10.19 3.19 1.13
C GLN A 14 -10.36 2.29 2.36
N CYS A 15 -9.32 2.23 3.19
CA CYS A 15 -9.44 1.60 4.50
C CYS A 15 -10.47 2.37 5.35
N PRO A 16 -11.27 1.67 6.18
CA PRO A 16 -12.12 2.35 7.17
C PRO A 16 -11.32 3.28 8.08
N ALA A 17 -11.97 4.33 8.57
CA ALA A 17 -11.35 5.25 9.53
C ALA A 17 -10.81 4.49 10.75
N GLY A 18 -9.55 4.74 11.11
CA GLY A 18 -8.87 4.06 12.21
C GLY A 18 -8.46 2.60 11.94
N CYS A 19 -8.59 2.10 10.70
CA CYS A 19 -8.21 0.72 10.38
C CYS A 19 -6.70 0.50 10.55
N ILE A 20 -6.36 -0.55 11.29
CA ILE A 20 -4.99 -0.96 11.64
C ILE A 20 -4.74 -2.46 11.41
N HIS A 21 -5.76 -3.20 10.98
CA HIS A 21 -5.79 -4.67 11.03
C HIS A 21 -4.71 -5.32 10.16
N CYS A 22 -4.64 -5.00 8.86
CA CYS A 22 -3.60 -5.58 8.01
C CYS A 22 -2.21 -5.05 8.39
N CYS A 23 -2.09 -3.75 8.65
CA CYS A 23 -0.82 -3.10 8.95
C CYS A 23 -0.15 -3.58 10.24
N ARG A 24 -0.92 -4.05 11.24
CA ARG A 24 -0.34 -4.62 12.47
C ARG A 24 0.12 -6.07 12.34
N ASN A 25 -0.34 -6.78 11.32
CA ASN A 25 -0.16 -8.23 11.24
C ASN A 25 0.75 -8.69 10.09
N PHE A 26 0.90 -7.90 9.03
CA PHE A 26 1.57 -8.34 7.79
C PHE A 26 2.94 -7.70 7.51
N GLY A 27 3.56 -7.05 8.50
CA GLY A 27 4.91 -6.51 8.37
C GLY A 27 5.01 -5.28 7.48
N VAL A 28 6.25 -4.97 7.07
CA VAL A 28 6.54 -3.87 6.15
C VAL A 28 6.35 -4.40 4.73
N ALA A 29 5.49 -3.73 3.96
CA ALA A 29 5.28 -4.11 2.58
C ALA A 29 6.56 -3.92 1.74
N SER A 30 6.83 -4.88 0.86
CA SER A 30 7.83 -4.71 -0.19
C SER A 30 7.49 -3.50 -1.07
N ARG A 31 8.52 -2.81 -1.54
CA ARG A 31 8.41 -1.55 -2.27
C ARG A 31 9.67 -1.31 -3.08
N THR A 32 9.56 -0.54 -4.14
CA THR A 32 10.71 -0.12 -4.97
C THR A 32 11.46 1.05 -4.36
N GLN A 33 12.62 1.39 -4.91
CA GLN A 33 13.38 2.56 -4.48
C GLN A 33 12.58 3.86 -4.65
N VAL A 34 11.83 3.98 -5.77
CA VAL A 34 10.96 5.14 -6.04
C VAL A 34 9.91 5.31 -4.94
N GLU A 35 9.28 4.22 -4.50
CA GLU A 35 8.30 4.28 -3.42
C GLU A 35 8.92 4.60 -2.07
N ASP A 36 10.09 4.03 -1.77
CA ASP A 36 10.79 4.30 -0.53
C ASP A 36 11.21 5.77 -0.43
N ASP A 37 11.71 6.36 -1.53
CA ASP A 37 12.06 7.78 -1.59
C ASP A 37 10.84 8.68 -1.38
N ARG A 38 9.69 8.34 -1.99
CA ARG A 38 8.43 9.07 -1.77
C ARG A 38 7.95 9.00 -0.33
N ILE A 39 8.10 7.85 0.32
CA ILE A 39 7.74 7.66 1.73
C ILE A 39 8.66 8.49 2.63
N ARG A 40 9.97 8.49 2.36
CA ARG A 40 10.95 9.29 3.11
C ARG A 40 10.69 10.79 2.95
N GLU A 41 10.43 11.25 1.73
CA GLU A 41 10.12 12.65 1.45
C GLU A 41 8.84 13.08 2.17
N TYR A 42 7.79 12.28 2.11
CA TYR A 42 6.53 12.56 2.81
C TYR A 42 6.72 12.64 4.33
N LEU A 43 7.45 11.68 4.92
CA LEU A 43 7.73 11.69 6.36
C LEU A 43 8.55 12.91 6.77
N ARG A 44 9.59 13.24 6.00
CA ARG A 44 10.42 14.44 6.21
C ARG A 44 9.59 15.73 6.14
N ALA A 45 8.73 15.86 5.14
CA ALA A 45 7.86 17.03 4.97
C ALA A 45 6.88 17.21 6.16
N GLN A 46 6.53 16.12 6.83
CA GLN A 46 5.67 16.11 8.02
C GLN A 46 6.45 16.20 9.35
N GLY A 47 7.79 16.21 9.31
CA GLY A 47 8.63 16.16 10.52
C GLY A 47 8.43 14.86 11.33
N ARG A 48 8.16 13.75 10.65
CA ARG A 48 7.87 12.44 11.26
C ARG A 48 8.95 11.44 10.88
N GLU A 49 9.14 10.46 11.75
CA GLU A 49 9.98 9.29 11.51
C GLU A 49 9.13 8.02 11.58
N PRO A 50 9.57 6.90 10.96
CA PRO A 50 8.94 5.60 11.17
C PRO A 50 8.98 5.21 12.66
N LEU A 51 7.94 4.53 13.14
CA LEU A 51 7.94 3.97 14.48
C LEU A 51 8.93 2.80 14.57
N PRO A 52 9.44 2.47 15.77
CA PRO A 52 10.22 1.26 15.97
C PRO A 52 9.42 0.02 15.55
N THR A 53 10.04 -0.88 14.79
CA THR A 53 9.42 -2.15 14.41
C THR A 53 9.13 -2.97 15.66
N GLN A 54 7.87 -3.40 15.81
CA GLN A 54 7.43 -4.26 16.91
C GLN A 54 6.82 -5.55 16.35
N GLY A 55 7.57 -6.65 16.42
CA GLY A 55 7.13 -7.93 15.85
C GLY A 55 6.83 -7.80 14.36
N THR A 56 5.59 -8.14 13.96
CA THR A 56 5.11 -8.04 12.58
C THR A 56 4.32 -6.75 12.30
N ALA A 57 4.32 -5.79 13.21
CA ALA A 57 3.66 -4.51 12.98
C ALA A 57 4.48 -3.65 12.00
N CYS A 58 3.80 -3.12 10.97
CA CYS A 58 4.36 -2.13 10.06
C CYS A 58 4.79 -0.87 10.85
N PRO A 59 6.01 -0.34 10.65
CA PRO A 59 6.51 0.82 11.39
C PRO A 59 5.73 2.11 11.07
N TYR A 60 4.84 2.08 10.08
CA TYR A 60 3.98 3.21 9.73
C TYR A 60 2.58 3.13 10.32
N VAL A 61 2.26 2.10 11.13
CA VAL A 61 0.94 1.99 11.77
C VAL A 61 0.96 2.57 13.18
N CYS A 62 0.01 3.46 13.48
CA CYS A 62 -0.28 3.91 14.84
C CYS A 62 -1.73 3.57 15.21
N ASP A 63 -2.18 3.95 16.42
CA ASP A 63 -3.56 3.70 16.86
C ASP A 63 -4.62 4.42 16.01
N GLN A 64 -4.22 5.40 15.20
CA GLN A 64 -5.12 6.17 14.32
C GLN A 64 -5.10 5.69 12.86
N GLY A 65 -4.28 4.69 12.52
CA GLY A 65 -4.16 4.15 11.17
C GLY A 65 -2.74 4.28 10.60
N CYS A 66 -2.64 4.34 9.27
CA CYS A 66 -1.36 4.41 8.57
C CYS A 66 -0.86 5.87 8.47
N THR A 67 0.34 6.15 8.96
CA THR A 67 0.93 7.48 8.95
C THR A 67 1.37 7.93 7.57
N ILE A 68 1.58 6.99 6.63
CA ILE A 68 2.01 7.23 5.24
C ILE A 68 0.88 6.99 4.22
N TYR A 69 -0.38 6.98 4.68
CA TYR A 69 -1.53 6.55 3.88
C TYR A 69 -1.62 7.14 2.44
N PRO A 70 -1.32 8.44 2.20
CA PRO A 70 -1.37 9.03 0.86
C PRO A 70 -0.27 8.52 -0.09
N VAL A 71 0.88 8.14 0.45
CA VAL A 71 2.06 7.68 -0.29
C VAL A 71 2.34 6.19 -0.09
N ARG A 72 1.27 5.41 0.13
CA ARG A 72 1.37 3.96 0.30
C ARG A 72 2.00 3.31 -0.94
N PRO A 73 2.83 2.28 -0.77
CA PRO A 73 3.40 1.52 -1.87
C PRO A 73 2.32 0.68 -2.58
N LEU A 74 2.63 0.17 -3.77
CA LEU A 74 1.74 -0.60 -4.63
C LEU A 74 1.12 -1.78 -3.87
N ILE A 75 1.94 -2.54 -3.16
CA ILE A 75 1.50 -3.70 -2.38
C ILE A 75 0.42 -3.32 -1.36
N CYS A 76 0.52 -2.14 -0.73
CA CYS A 76 -0.49 -1.66 0.20
C CYS A 76 -1.77 -1.18 -0.49
N ARG A 77 -1.70 -0.75 -1.76
CA ARG A 77 -2.86 -0.31 -2.57
C ARG A 77 -3.60 -1.49 -3.22
N LEU A 78 -2.87 -2.56 -3.55
CA LEU A 78 -3.43 -3.83 -4.03
C LEU A 78 -4.26 -4.55 -2.96
N TYR A 79 -3.90 -4.38 -1.69
CA TYR A 79 -4.62 -5.00 -0.59
C TYR A 79 -6.03 -4.40 -0.47
N GLY A 80 -7.04 -5.23 -0.67
CA GLY A 80 -8.46 -4.88 -0.73
C GLY A 80 -9.00 -4.72 -2.14
N THR A 81 -8.16 -4.61 -3.16
CA THR A 81 -8.57 -4.41 -4.57
C THR A 81 -8.36 -5.64 -5.45
N SER A 82 -7.53 -6.58 -4.99
CA SER A 82 -7.21 -7.82 -5.68
C SER A 82 -8.04 -9.01 -5.17
N PRO A 83 -8.35 -10.00 -6.04
CA PRO A 83 -8.98 -11.25 -5.63
C PRO A 83 -8.06 -12.09 -4.71
N ASN A 84 -6.75 -11.95 -4.84
CA ASN A 84 -5.71 -12.66 -4.08
C ASN A 84 -5.36 -11.97 -2.76
N TYR A 85 -5.59 -10.66 -2.66
CA TYR A 85 -5.24 -9.84 -1.49
C TYR A 85 -6.47 -9.13 -0.92
N GLN A 86 -7.45 -9.87 -0.42
CA GLN A 86 -8.70 -9.29 0.08
C GLN A 86 -8.55 -8.62 1.46
N CYS A 87 -9.38 -7.59 1.70
CA CYS A 87 -9.42 -6.94 3.01
C CYS A 87 -9.96 -7.90 4.08
N VAL A 88 -9.21 -8.11 5.16
CA VAL A 88 -9.62 -8.93 6.31
C VAL A 88 -10.87 -8.43 7.03
N MET A 89 -11.22 -7.15 6.85
CA MET A 89 -12.44 -6.54 7.40
C MET A 89 -13.66 -6.69 6.47
N GLY A 90 -13.50 -7.36 5.32
CA GLY A 90 -14.57 -7.55 4.33
C GLY A 90 -14.91 -6.30 3.52
N VAL A 91 -14.11 -5.23 3.61
CA VAL A 91 -14.27 -4.02 2.79
C VAL A 91 -13.78 -4.31 1.38
N ARG A 92 -14.54 -3.85 0.37
CA ARG A 92 -14.22 -4.07 -1.04
C ARG A 92 -14.56 -2.85 -1.89
N PRO A 93 -13.81 -2.60 -2.98
CA PRO A 93 -14.19 -1.60 -3.97
C PRO A 93 -15.47 -2.02 -4.72
N LEU A 94 -16.03 -1.10 -5.51
CA LEU A 94 -17.16 -1.38 -6.40
C LEU A 94 -16.82 -2.46 -7.45
N ARG A 95 -15.55 -2.51 -7.87
CA ARG A 95 -15.00 -3.48 -8.81
C ARG A 95 -13.69 -4.02 -8.26
N ILE A 96 -13.57 -5.34 -8.12
CA ILE A 96 -12.30 -6.02 -7.84
C ILE A 96 -11.56 -6.22 -9.17
N LEU A 97 -10.23 -6.20 -9.12
CA LEU A 97 -9.38 -6.53 -10.26
C LEU A 97 -9.70 -7.93 -10.81
N HIS A 98 -9.64 -8.07 -12.13
CA HIS A 98 -9.50 -9.37 -12.77
C HIS A 98 -8.09 -9.92 -12.50
N GLU A 99 -7.94 -11.25 -12.50
CA GLU A 99 -6.64 -11.90 -12.24
C GLU A 99 -5.58 -11.47 -13.28
N ASP A 100 -5.99 -11.31 -14.55
CA ASP A 100 -5.11 -10.82 -15.61
C ASP A 100 -4.66 -9.36 -15.37
N GLU A 101 -5.54 -8.49 -14.86
CA GLU A 101 -5.19 -7.09 -14.54
C GLU A 101 -4.17 -7.02 -13.40
N GLU A 102 -4.28 -7.88 -12.38
CA GLU A 102 -3.29 -7.97 -11.31
C GLU A 102 -1.91 -8.37 -11.87
N ALA A 103 -1.88 -9.39 -12.73
CA ALA A 103 -0.63 -9.87 -13.33
C ALA A 103 0.03 -8.78 -14.19
N GLU A 104 -0.75 -8.07 -15.00
CA GLU A 104 -0.26 -6.94 -15.80
C GLU A 104 0.31 -5.80 -14.94
N ILE A 105 -0.38 -5.45 -13.85
CA ILE A 105 0.10 -4.43 -12.91
C ILE A 105 1.44 -4.82 -12.30
N PHE A 106 1.59 -6.07 -11.87
CA PHE A 106 2.88 -6.56 -11.35
C PHE A 106 3.97 -6.58 -12.42
N GLN A 107 3.63 -6.97 -13.65
CA GLN A 107 4.57 -6.96 -14.76
C GLN A 107 5.08 -5.54 -15.05
N TYR A 108 4.19 -4.55 -15.15
CA TYR A 108 4.59 -3.15 -15.30
C TYR A 108 5.40 -2.66 -14.12
N TYR A 109 5.01 -3.01 -12.90
CA TYR A 109 5.74 -2.61 -11.71
C TYR A 109 7.18 -3.15 -11.71
N TYR A 110 7.36 -4.39 -12.18
CA TYR A 110 8.68 -4.99 -12.32
C TYR A 110 9.49 -4.34 -13.46
N ASP A 111 8.92 -4.27 -14.67
CA ASP A 111 9.64 -3.82 -15.87
C ASP A 111 10.14 -2.37 -15.79
N TYR A 112 9.42 -1.51 -15.06
CA TYR A 112 9.73 -0.08 -14.98
C TYR A 112 10.44 0.33 -13.68
N PHE A 113 10.37 -0.47 -12.60
CA PHE A 113 10.82 -0.01 -11.27
C PHE A 113 11.63 -1.03 -10.44
N ALA A 114 11.75 -2.30 -10.86
CA ALA A 114 12.57 -3.31 -10.18
C ALA A 114 14.00 -3.38 -10.74
#